data_AF-A0A948AP52-F1
#
_entry.id   AF-A0A948AP52-F1
#
_cell.length_a   1.000
_cell.length_b   1.000
_cell.length_c   1.000
_cell.angle_alpha   90.00
_cell.angle_beta   90.00
_cell.angle_gamma   90.00
#
_symmetry.space_group_name_H-M   'P 1'
#
loop_
_entity.id
_entity.type
_entity.pdbx_description
1 polymer ?
#
loop_
_entity_poly.entity_id
_entity_poly.type
_entity_poly.pdbx_seq_one_letter_code
_entity_poly.pdbx_strand_id
1 'polypeptide(L)'
;MTFPLPVPAELEAAAPPGSSVLLGLSGGVDSSLALALLKHLGCDVHCVTLKNFCTSDAAFGGAGNRSCCSLDAIDGARRLAARFGSRHWVGGVEDRFKARVIDPFVREYLSGRTPNPCVGCNTAIRFPELARRADALGLDLIATGHYARLAREGGETRLLRGVDAAKDQSYFLHGLDQAVLGRCVFPLGWFDKGQVRAAAAALGLEAARRPDSQEICFIPDGDRAFLFEGTGGREPGDIVDRAGRVLGRHRGLAHYTVGQRRGLGIAAPEPLYVLSLEPESNRLIAGARHELDVFEITCDGFRSPSPSFPEGGAGAADASPVEAQVRHRQRGVPVATWSRRGGTLTVTLSAPARGVAPGQFLVLYAGDRVLGGARIVSTS
;
A
#
# COMPACT_ATOMS: atom_id res chain seq x y z
N MET A 1 7.66 -32.17 -2.32
CA MET A 1 7.93 -31.24 -3.44
C MET A 1 9.20 -30.46 -3.11
N THR A 2 10.15 -30.39 -4.04
CA THR A 2 11.33 -29.53 -3.89
C THR A 2 10.96 -28.10 -4.29
N PHE A 3 11.28 -27.13 -3.44
CA PHE A 3 11.07 -25.73 -3.78
C PHE A 3 12.20 -25.24 -4.70
N PRO A 4 11.91 -24.45 -5.75
CA PRO A 4 12.85 -24.19 -6.83
C PRO A 4 13.84 -23.04 -6.54
N LEU A 5 13.80 -22.42 -5.36
CA LEU A 5 14.69 -21.31 -4.98
C LEU A 5 15.38 -21.65 -3.65
N PRO A 6 16.61 -21.15 -3.43
CA PRO A 6 17.26 -21.23 -2.13
C PRO A 6 16.44 -20.43 -1.10
N VAL A 7 16.20 -21.01 0.07
CA VAL A 7 15.44 -20.36 1.14
C VAL A 7 16.40 -19.63 2.07
N PRO A 8 16.20 -18.32 2.35
CA PRO A 8 17.04 -17.59 3.29
C PRO A 8 16.90 -18.12 4.72
N ALA A 9 18.01 -18.17 5.45
CA ALA A 9 18.04 -18.64 6.85
C ALA A 9 17.13 -17.79 7.76
N GLU A 10 17.00 -16.49 7.47
CA GLU A 10 16.12 -15.58 8.19
C GLU A 10 14.64 -15.96 8.01
N LEU A 11 14.27 -16.47 6.83
CA LEU A 11 12.91 -16.93 6.58
C LEU A 11 12.65 -18.29 7.26
N GLU A 12 13.62 -19.19 7.25
CA GLU A 12 13.55 -20.47 7.99
C GLU A 12 13.39 -20.21 9.50
N ALA A 13 14.18 -19.30 10.07
CA ALA A 13 14.06 -18.90 11.47
C ALA A 13 12.73 -18.18 11.76
N ALA A 14 12.15 -17.49 10.79
CA ALA A 14 10.89 -16.78 10.97
C ALA A 14 9.66 -17.69 10.93
N ALA A 15 9.74 -18.84 10.26
CA ALA A 15 8.67 -19.82 10.14
C ALA A 15 9.28 -21.24 10.17
N PRO A 16 9.80 -21.70 11.33
CA PRO A 16 10.44 -23.00 11.44
C PRO A 16 9.45 -24.14 11.16
N PRO A 17 9.93 -25.35 10.80
CA PRO A 17 9.08 -26.52 10.60
C PRO A 17 8.14 -26.77 11.79
N GLY A 18 6.88 -27.10 11.50
CA GLY A 18 5.83 -27.29 12.51
C GLY A 18 5.13 -26.00 12.96
N SER A 19 5.60 -24.81 12.56
CA SER A 19 4.88 -23.56 12.85
C SER A 19 3.48 -23.56 12.27
N SER A 20 2.52 -23.07 13.05
CA SER A 20 1.13 -22.89 12.61
C SER A 20 0.93 -21.49 12.01
N VAL A 21 0.43 -21.43 10.77
CA VAL A 21 0.43 -20.18 9.97
C VAL A 21 -0.93 -19.95 9.30
N LEU A 22 -1.53 -18.77 9.53
CA LEU A 22 -2.67 -18.30 8.73
C LEU A 22 -2.19 -17.43 7.55
N LEU A 23 -2.29 -17.94 6.33
CA LEU A 23 -1.93 -17.24 5.10
C LEU A 23 -3.14 -16.55 4.47
N GLY A 24 -3.02 -15.25 4.20
CA GLY A 24 -3.93 -14.52 3.32
C GLY A 24 -3.74 -14.93 1.87
N LEU A 25 -4.70 -15.69 1.30
CA LEU A 25 -4.64 -16.26 -0.04
C LEU A 25 -5.57 -15.50 -1.00
N SER A 26 -5.00 -14.68 -1.90
CA SER A 26 -5.78 -13.90 -2.87
C SER A 26 -5.98 -14.60 -4.22
N GLY A 27 -5.33 -15.75 -4.44
CA GLY A 27 -5.32 -16.45 -5.73
C GLY A 27 -4.40 -15.81 -6.79
N GLY A 28 -3.63 -14.78 -6.41
CA GLY A 28 -2.55 -14.23 -7.23
C GLY A 28 -1.26 -15.06 -7.15
N VAL A 29 -0.32 -14.81 -8.06
CA VAL A 29 0.96 -15.54 -8.12
C VAL A 29 1.74 -15.45 -6.80
N ASP A 30 1.70 -14.27 -6.17
CA ASP A 30 2.46 -13.99 -4.95
C ASP A 30 1.95 -14.82 -3.76
N SER A 31 0.66 -14.72 -3.44
CA SER A 31 0.10 -15.53 -2.35
C SER A 31 0.18 -17.04 -2.63
N SER A 32 0.17 -17.43 -3.91
CA SER A 32 0.28 -18.84 -4.31
C SER A 32 1.68 -19.40 -4.08
N LEU A 33 2.71 -18.63 -4.45
CA LEU A 33 4.09 -19.04 -4.17
C LEU A 33 4.40 -18.98 -2.68
N ALA A 34 3.87 -17.98 -1.96
CA ALA A 34 4.00 -17.90 -0.50
C ALA A 34 3.45 -19.16 0.20
N LEU A 35 2.30 -19.68 -0.26
CA LEU A 35 1.76 -20.96 0.23
C LEU A 35 2.74 -22.11 -0.02
N ALA A 36 3.21 -22.24 -1.27
CA ALA A 36 4.13 -23.32 -1.64
C ALA A 36 5.43 -23.28 -0.81
N LEU A 37 5.98 -22.09 -0.57
CA LEU A 37 7.18 -21.87 0.22
C LEU A 37 6.96 -22.26 1.70
N LEU A 38 5.89 -21.78 2.32
CA LEU A 38 5.58 -22.13 3.71
C LEU A 38 5.33 -23.64 3.89
N LYS A 39 4.69 -24.30 2.91
CA LYS A 39 4.56 -25.76 2.92
C LYS A 39 5.89 -26.48 2.74
N HIS A 40 6.79 -25.93 1.91
CA HIS A 40 8.13 -26.48 1.76
C HIS A 40 8.95 -26.37 3.05
N LEU A 41 8.80 -25.28 3.80
CA LEU A 41 9.36 -25.08 5.14
C LEU A 41 8.78 -26.04 6.21
N GLY A 42 7.80 -26.87 5.86
CA GLY A 42 7.18 -27.79 6.81
C GLY A 42 6.19 -27.14 7.77
N CYS A 43 5.68 -25.94 7.45
CA CYS A 43 4.65 -25.29 8.26
C CYS A 43 3.27 -25.95 8.11
N ASP A 44 2.47 -25.87 9.17
CA ASP A 44 1.04 -26.16 9.11
C ASP A 44 0.28 -24.89 8.66
N VAL A 45 -0.03 -24.84 7.37
CA VAL A 45 -0.56 -23.64 6.73
C VAL A 45 -2.07 -23.75 6.57
N HIS A 46 -2.76 -22.78 7.16
CA HIS A 46 -4.18 -22.51 7.06
C HIS A 46 -4.36 -21.32 6.11
N CYS A 47 -5.32 -21.36 5.19
CA CYS A 47 -5.51 -20.29 4.20
C CYS A 47 -6.82 -19.54 4.42
N VAL A 48 -6.81 -18.23 4.25
CA VAL A 48 -8.05 -17.42 4.23
C VAL A 48 -8.06 -16.43 3.07
N THR A 49 -9.18 -16.38 2.36
CA THR A 49 -9.47 -15.29 1.42
C THR A 49 -10.37 -14.27 2.10
N LEU A 50 -9.89 -13.03 2.22
CA LEU A 50 -10.71 -11.91 2.73
C LEU A 50 -11.53 -11.33 1.57
N LYS A 51 -12.85 -11.39 1.71
CA LYS A 51 -13.80 -10.83 0.76
C LYS A 51 -14.03 -9.37 1.14
N ASN A 52 -13.35 -8.48 0.41
CA ASN A 52 -13.26 -7.05 0.76
C ASN A 52 -14.35 -6.21 0.10
N PHE A 53 -14.70 -6.51 -1.15
CA PHE A 53 -15.63 -5.72 -1.94
C PHE A 53 -16.14 -6.52 -3.14
N CYS A 54 -17.44 -6.46 -3.40
CA CYS A 54 -18.06 -7.00 -4.59
C CYS A 54 -18.52 -5.85 -5.50
N THR A 55 -17.87 -5.69 -6.65
CA THR A 55 -18.35 -4.79 -7.72
C THR A 55 -19.72 -5.18 -8.25
N SER A 56 -20.17 -6.42 -8.02
CA SER A 56 -21.50 -6.92 -8.38
C SER A 56 -22.62 -6.43 -7.47
N ASP A 57 -22.33 -5.71 -6.38
CA ASP A 57 -23.39 -5.10 -5.59
C ASP A 57 -24.04 -3.97 -6.41
N ALA A 58 -25.35 -4.09 -6.61
CA ALA A 58 -26.18 -3.18 -7.43
C ALA A 58 -26.03 -1.69 -7.06
N ALA A 59 -25.51 -1.39 -5.86
CA ALA A 59 -25.23 -0.03 -5.38
C ALA A 59 -24.07 0.69 -6.11
N PHE A 60 -23.23 -0.01 -6.89
CA PHE A 60 -22.05 0.58 -7.55
C PHE A 60 -21.98 0.36 -9.06
N GLY A 61 -23.07 -0.09 -9.70
CA GLY A 61 -23.25 -0.04 -11.17
C GLY A 61 -22.23 -0.81 -12.04
N GLY A 62 -21.37 -1.65 -11.46
CA GLY A 62 -20.22 -2.23 -12.16
C GLY A 62 -20.45 -3.65 -12.68
N ALA A 63 -20.71 -3.79 -13.98
CA ALA A 63 -20.57 -5.06 -14.69
C ALA A 63 -19.08 -5.42 -14.86
N GLY A 64 -18.49 -6.17 -13.94
CA GLY A 64 -17.08 -6.56 -14.05
C GLY A 64 -16.63 -7.68 -13.13
N ASN A 65 -16.37 -8.86 -13.71
CA ASN A 65 -15.86 -10.09 -13.05
C ASN A 65 -14.33 -10.04 -12.79
N ARG A 66 -13.74 -8.86 -12.58
CA ARG A 66 -12.27 -8.65 -12.50
C ARG A 66 -11.70 -8.40 -11.11
N SER A 67 -12.52 -8.36 -10.06
CA SER A 67 -11.99 -8.15 -8.71
C SER A 67 -11.36 -9.43 -8.15
N CYS A 68 -10.39 -9.29 -7.25
CA CYS A 68 -9.81 -10.41 -6.47
C CYS A 68 -10.84 -11.15 -5.59
N CYS A 69 -12.09 -10.68 -5.57
CA CYS A 69 -13.21 -11.23 -4.81
C CYS A 69 -14.26 -11.91 -5.72
N SER A 70 -13.96 -12.17 -6.99
CA SER A 70 -14.85 -12.98 -7.84
C SER A 70 -14.97 -14.40 -7.30
N LEU A 71 -16.11 -15.05 -7.56
CA LEU A 71 -16.33 -16.44 -7.17
C LEU A 71 -15.25 -17.36 -7.76
N ASP A 72 -14.82 -17.09 -8.99
CA ASP A 72 -13.74 -17.83 -9.66
C ASP A 72 -12.39 -17.68 -8.95
N ALA A 73 -12.08 -16.47 -8.45
CA ALA A 73 -10.85 -16.24 -7.70
C ALA A 73 -10.86 -16.97 -6.36
N ILE A 74 -12.00 -16.95 -5.65
CA ILE A 74 -12.19 -17.66 -4.38
C ILE A 74 -12.08 -19.17 -4.56
N ASP A 75 -12.75 -19.72 -5.57
CA ASP A 75 -12.71 -21.17 -5.83
C ASP A 75 -11.34 -21.62 -6.34
N GLY A 76 -10.64 -20.78 -7.12
CA GLY A 76 -9.24 -20.99 -7.48
C GLY A 76 -8.31 -21.03 -6.26
N ALA A 77 -8.49 -20.12 -5.31
CA ALA A 77 -7.74 -20.13 -4.04
C ALA A 77 -8.02 -21.39 -3.22
N ARG A 78 -9.28 -21.83 -3.16
CA ARG A 78 -9.70 -23.07 -2.49
C ARG A 78 -9.03 -24.31 -3.09
N ARG A 79 -9.07 -24.47 -4.42
CA ARG A 79 -8.40 -25.58 -5.13
C ARG A 79 -6.89 -25.58 -4.89
N LEU A 80 -6.28 -24.40 -4.93
CA LEU A 80 -4.85 -24.24 -4.67
C LEU A 80 -4.49 -24.67 -3.24
N ALA A 81 -5.25 -24.23 -2.23
CA ALA A 81 -5.03 -24.65 -0.84
C ALA A 81 -5.13 -26.18 -0.70
N ALA A 82 -6.16 -26.79 -1.30
CA ALA A 82 -6.36 -28.24 -1.27
C ALA A 82 -5.18 -29.00 -1.92
N ARG A 83 -4.64 -28.50 -3.04
CA ARG A 83 -3.46 -29.08 -3.70
C ARG A 83 -2.24 -29.15 -2.77
N PHE A 84 -2.14 -28.23 -1.82
CA PHE A 84 -1.07 -28.14 -0.84
C PHE A 84 -1.42 -28.75 0.52
N GLY A 85 -2.57 -29.44 0.63
CA GLY A 85 -3.03 -30.05 1.88
C GLY A 85 -3.46 -29.02 2.94
N SER A 86 -3.75 -27.78 2.54
CA SER A 86 -4.17 -26.70 3.43
C SER A 86 -5.68 -26.54 3.45
N ARG A 87 -6.21 -26.25 4.63
CA ARG A 87 -7.61 -25.81 4.79
C ARG A 87 -7.78 -24.39 4.28
N HIS A 88 -8.95 -24.07 3.72
CA HIS A 88 -9.25 -22.75 3.18
C HIS A 88 -10.59 -22.23 3.69
N TRP A 89 -10.60 -20.97 4.14
CA TRP A 89 -11.80 -20.26 4.57
C TRP A 89 -12.00 -18.98 3.75
N VAL A 90 -13.24 -18.53 3.71
CA VAL A 90 -13.61 -17.20 3.19
C VAL A 90 -14.09 -16.34 4.35
N GLY A 91 -13.53 -15.14 4.45
CA GLY A 91 -13.86 -14.18 5.50
C GLY A 91 -14.44 -12.90 4.94
N GLY A 92 -15.72 -12.63 5.19
CA GLY A 92 -16.34 -11.36 4.83
C GLY A 92 -15.79 -10.21 5.68
N VAL A 93 -15.37 -9.12 5.03
CA VAL A 93 -14.96 -7.86 5.66
C VAL A 93 -15.53 -6.65 4.92
N GLU A 94 -16.53 -6.84 4.08
CA GLU A 94 -17.05 -5.84 3.13
C GLU A 94 -17.49 -4.55 3.84
N ASP A 95 -18.31 -4.65 4.88
CA ASP A 95 -18.81 -3.48 5.61
C ASP A 95 -17.68 -2.69 6.27
N ARG A 96 -16.74 -3.40 6.90
CA ARG A 96 -15.56 -2.79 7.52
C ARG A 96 -14.65 -2.17 6.47
N PHE A 97 -14.46 -2.83 5.33
CA PHE A 97 -13.65 -2.33 4.23
C PHE A 97 -14.25 -1.06 3.64
N LYS A 98 -15.57 -1.04 3.41
CA LYS A 98 -16.27 0.18 2.99
C LYS A 98 -16.05 1.31 4.01
N ALA A 99 -16.39 1.08 5.28
CA ALA A 99 -16.33 2.12 6.31
C ALA A 99 -14.92 2.64 6.61
N ARG A 100 -13.89 1.78 6.52
CA ARG A 100 -12.51 2.10 6.93
C ARG A 100 -11.56 2.36 5.77
N VAL A 101 -11.93 2.03 4.53
CA VAL A 101 -11.06 2.20 3.34
C VAL A 101 -11.76 3.01 2.26
N ILE A 102 -12.94 2.60 1.80
CA ILE A 102 -13.63 3.28 0.69
C ILE A 102 -14.16 4.65 1.12
N ASP A 103 -14.89 4.74 2.23
CA ASP A 103 -15.49 6.00 2.65
C ASP A 103 -14.44 7.06 3.01
N PRO A 104 -13.35 6.76 3.73
CA PRO A 104 -12.24 7.70 3.91
C PRO A 104 -11.59 8.11 2.59
N PHE A 105 -11.41 7.16 1.65
CA PHE A 105 -10.86 7.46 0.33
C PHE A 105 -11.72 8.46 -0.44
N VAL A 106 -13.05 8.26 -0.45
CA VAL A 106 -13.97 9.21 -1.10
C VAL A 106 -13.94 10.58 -0.41
N ARG A 107 -13.99 10.62 0.93
CA ARG A 107 -13.92 11.88 1.69
C ARG A 107 -12.66 12.69 1.41
N GLU A 108 -11.49 12.03 1.37
CA GLU A 108 -10.22 12.72 1.11
C GLU A 108 -10.23 13.34 -0.30
N TYR A 109 -10.68 12.59 -1.33
CA TYR A 109 -10.82 13.14 -2.68
C TYR A 109 -11.78 14.32 -2.77
N LEU A 110 -12.92 14.25 -2.07
CA LEU A 110 -13.88 15.37 -2.01
C LEU A 110 -13.30 16.62 -1.33
N SER A 111 -12.26 16.46 -0.50
CA SER A 111 -11.50 17.57 0.10
C SER A 111 -10.26 17.96 -0.71
N GLY A 112 -10.16 17.55 -1.97
CA GLY A 112 -9.07 17.92 -2.88
C GLY A 112 -7.74 17.21 -2.58
N ARG A 113 -7.77 16.17 -1.72
CA ARG A 113 -6.59 15.37 -1.33
C ARG A 113 -6.47 14.11 -2.18
N THR A 114 -5.29 13.51 -2.18
CA THR A 114 -4.99 12.27 -2.90
C THR A 114 -4.70 11.13 -1.90
N PRO A 115 -5.70 10.37 -1.45
CA PRO A 115 -5.52 9.31 -0.47
C PRO A 115 -4.77 8.07 -1.00
N ASN A 116 -4.15 7.31 -0.09
CA ASN A 116 -3.62 5.97 -0.36
C ASN A 116 -4.43 4.90 0.39
N PRO A 117 -5.35 4.17 -0.27
CA PRO A 117 -6.23 3.23 0.42
C PRO A 117 -5.51 1.95 0.89
N CYS A 118 -4.35 1.62 0.32
CA CYS A 118 -3.62 0.40 0.65
C CYS A 118 -3.01 0.46 2.06
N VAL A 119 -2.52 1.63 2.48
CA VAL A 119 -2.03 1.85 3.85
C VAL A 119 -3.16 1.63 4.86
N GLY A 120 -4.33 2.24 4.62
CA GLY A 120 -5.51 2.07 5.47
C GLY A 120 -6.02 0.62 5.49
N CYS A 121 -6.05 -0.06 4.34
CA CYS A 121 -6.43 -1.47 4.25
C CYS A 121 -5.51 -2.37 5.08
N ASN A 122 -4.19 -2.20 4.98
CA ASN A 122 -3.24 -3.02 5.75
C ASN A 122 -3.37 -2.78 7.25
N THR A 123 -3.47 -1.52 7.67
CA THR A 123 -3.51 -1.13 9.08
C THR A 123 -4.85 -1.37 9.77
N ALA A 124 -5.98 -1.25 9.07
CA ALA A 124 -7.32 -1.32 9.69
C ALA A 124 -8.10 -2.60 9.35
N ILE A 125 -7.75 -3.29 8.27
CA ILE A 125 -8.51 -4.45 7.76
C ILE A 125 -7.65 -5.70 7.71
N ARG A 126 -6.70 -5.77 6.77
CA ARG A 126 -6.03 -7.02 6.40
C ARG A 126 -5.33 -7.68 7.57
N PHE A 127 -4.36 -6.98 8.18
CA PHE A 127 -3.54 -7.57 9.22
C PHE A 127 -4.30 -7.76 10.55
N PRO A 128 -5.11 -6.79 11.02
CA PRO A 128 -5.95 -7.02 12.19
C PRO A 128 -6.93 -8.20 12.01
N GLU A 129 -7.50 -8.37 10.83
CA GLU A 129 -8.40 -9.48 10.55
C GLU A 129 -7.67 -10.83 10.48
N LEU A 130 -6.48 -10.87 9.89
CA LEU A 130 -5.64 -12.06 9.90
C LEU A 130 -5.25 -12.44 11.33
N ALA A 131 -4.81 -11.47 12.14
CA ALA A 131 -4.46 -11.71 13.55
C ALA A 131 -5.65 -12.26 14.33
N ARG A 132 -6.82 -11.60 14.24
CA ARG A 132 -8.07 -12.04 14.91
C ARG A 132 -8.46 -13.47 14.53
N ARG A 133 -8.33 -13.84 13.26
CA ARG A 133 -8.67 -15.19 12.78
C ARG A 133 -7.63 -16.22 13.18
N ALA A 134 -6.35 -15.85 13.19
CA ALA A 134 -5.29 -16.70 13.69
C ALA A 134 -5.55 -17.02 15.18
N ASP A 135 -5.88 -16.01 15.99
CA ASP A 135 -6.22 -16.20 17.41
C ASP A 135 -7.42 -17.14 17.60
N ALA A 136 -8.49 -16.95 16.82
CA ALA A 136 -9.68 -17.79 16.88
C ALA A 136 -9.42 -19.26 16.46
N LEU A 137 -8.38 -19.50 15.67
CA LEU A 137 -7.95 -20.83 15.22
C LEU A 137 -6.80 -21.40 16.05
N GLY A 138 -6.27 -20.66 17.02
CA GLY A 138 -5.10 -21.05 17.80
C GLY A 138 -3.80 -21.11 16.96
N LEU A 139 -3.66 -20.23 15.96
CA LEU A 139 -2.50 -20.17 15.08
C LEU A 139 -1.52 -19.06 15.51
N ASP A 140 -0.23 -19.37 15.47
CA ASP A 140 0.82 -18.51 16.03
C ASP A 140 1.17 -17.36 15.08
N LEU A 141 1.29 -17.66 13.79
CA LEU A 141 1.80 -16.76 12.77
C LEU A 141 0.74 -16.38 11.74
N ILE A 142 0.93 -15.21 11.14
CA ILE A 142 0.16 -14.75 9.97
C ILE A 142 1.10 -14.48 8.81
N ALA A 143 0.69 -14.85 7.61
CA ALA A 143 1.50 -14.67 6.42
C ALA A 143 0.73 -13.97 5.30
N THR A 144 1.47 -13.23 4.47
CA THR A 144 0.96 -12.65 3.21
C THR A 144 2.07 -12.66 2.16
N GLY A 145 1.69 -12.55 0.89
CA GLY A 145 2.64 -12.43 -0.23
C GLY A 145 3.24 -11.03 -0.40
N HIS A 146 3.40 -10.24 0.67
CA HIS A 146 3.99 -8.91 0.56
C HIS A 146 5.52 -8.99 0.33
N TYR A 147 6.04 -8.10 -0.50
CA TYR A 147 7.47 -7.92 -0.76
C TYR A 147 8.07 -6.96 0.27
N ALA A 148 8.24 -7.45 1.48
CA ALA A 148 8.94 -6.76 2.57
C ALA A 148 9.67 -7.80 3.41
N ARG A 149 10.71 -7.39 4.12
CA ARG A 149 11.46 -8.28 5.01
C ARG A 149 11.21 -7.91 6.47
N LEU A 150 11.41 -8.88 7.35
CA LEU A 150 11.36 -8.69 8.79
C LEU A 150 12.69 -9.16 9.38
N ALA A 151 13.24 -8.38 10.29
CA ALA A 151 14.39 -8.76 11.11
C ALA A 151 13.99 -8.72 12.58
N ARG A 152 14.31 -9.76 13.34
CA ARG A 152 14.00 -9.84 14.78
C ARG A 152 15.29 -9.63 15.56
N GLU A 153 15.41 -8.51 16.25
CA GLU A 153 16.63 -8.10 16.95
C GLU A 153 16.28 -7.41 18.26
N GLY A 154 16.92 -7.83 19.37
CA GLY A 154 16.75 -7.17 20.67
C GLY A 154 15.31 -7.20 21.21
N GLY A 155 14.51 -8.20 20.83
CA GLY A 155 13.11 -8.31 21.23
C GLY A 155 12.13 -7.48 20.39
N GLU A 156 12.62 -6.69 19.42
CA GLU A 156 11.79 -5.96 18.46
C GLU A 156 11.81 -6.61 17.07
N THR A 157 10.70 -6.49 16.35
CA THR A 157 10.62 -6.85 14.93
C THR A 157 10.76 -5.59 14.07
N ARG A 158 11.81 -5.51 13.27
CA ARG A 158 12.09 -4.41 12.35
C ARG A 158 11.49 -4.72 10.98
N LEU A 159 10.73 -3.77 10.44
CA LEU A 159 10.25 -3.82 9.07
C LEU A 159 11.33 -3.28 8.13
N LEU A 160 11.68 -4.08 7.13
CA LEU A 160 12.71 -3.76 6.14
C LEU A 160 12.13 -3.78 4.72
N ARG A 161 12.77 -3.04 3.80
CA ARG A 161 12.49 -3.12 2.37
C ARG A 161 12.63 -4.54 1.83
N GLY A 162 11.78 -4.91 0.89
CA GLY A 162 12.00 -6.11 0.06
C GLY A 162 13.26 -5.96 -0.79
N VAL A 163 13.91 -7.07 -1.14
CA VAL A 163 15.14 -7.05 -1.97
C VAL A 163 14.90 -6.49 -3.38
N ASP A 164 13.68 -6.67 -3.91
CA ASP A 164 13.25 -6.07 -5.17
C ASP A 164 12.72 -4.66 -4.95
N ALA A 165 13.57 -3.67 -5.21
CA ALA A 165 13.21 -2.26 -5.05
C ALA A 165 11.99 -1.84 -5.89
N ALA A 166 11.72 -2.49 -7.03
CA ALA A 166 10.58 -2.17 -7.89
C ALA A 166 9.26 -2.76 -7.35
N LYS A 167 9.35 -3.78 -6.49
CA LYS A 167 8.20 -4.43 -5.85
C LYS A 167 8.10 -4.21 -4.35
N ASP A 168 9.08 -3.56 -3.72
CA ASP A 168 9.08 -3.26 -2.29
C ASP A 168 7.75 -2.67 -1.81
N GLN A 169 7.13 -3.35 -0.86
CA GLN A 169 5.83 -3.00 -0.30
C GLN A 169 5.93 -2.51 1.15
N SER A 170 7.14 -2.34 1.69
CA SER A 170 7.37 -1.82 3.05
C SER A 170 6.65 -0.49 3.31
N TYR A 171 6.56 0.37 2.28
CA TYR A 171 5.83 1.65 2.33
C TYR A 171 4.38 1.49 2.79
N PHE A 172 3.69 0.43 2.37
CA PHE A 172 2.28 0.18 2.72
C PHE A 172 2.11 -0.48 4.10
N LEU A 173 3.21 -0.84 4.75
CA LEU A 173 3.25 -1.63 5.98
C LEU A 173 3.81 -0.83 7.16
N HIS A 174 4.25 0.42 6.96
CA HIS A 174 4.86 1.27 8.00
C HIS A 174 3.98 1.47 9.24
N GLY A 175 2.67 1.36 9.09
CA GLY A 175 1.70 1.58 10.16
C GLY A 175 1.36 0.35 10.99
N LEU A 176 1.95 -0.82 10.69
CA LEU A 176 1.75 -2.04 11.49
C LEU A 176 2.48 -1.91 12.83
N ASP A 177 1.79 -2.19 13.93
CA ASP A 177 2.39 -2.20 15.27
C ASP A 177 3.18 -3.49 15.54
N GLN A 178 3.96 -3.49 16.63
CA GLN A 178 4.78 -4.64 17.03
C GLN A 178 3.98 -5.92 17.31
N ALA A 179 2.77 -5.81 17.88
CA ALA A 179 1.98 -6.97 18.25
C ALA A 179 1.56 -7.77 17.01
N VAL A 180 1.17 -7.06 15.95
CA VAL A 180 0.88 -7.66 14.64
C VAL A 180 2.16 -8.04 13.91
N LEU A 181 3.13 -7.13 13.84
CA LEU A 181 4.36 -7.30 13.05
C LEU A 181 5.20 -8.49 13.55
N GLY A 182 5.27 -8.71 14.87
CA GLY A 182 6.01 -9.82 15.48
C GLY A 182 5.50 -11.19 15.08
N ARG A 183 4.22 -11.30 14.71
CA ARG A 183 3.56 -12.53 14.24
C ARG A 183 3.58 -12.68 12.71
N CYS A 184 4.03 -11.65 11.99
CA CYS A 184 4.01 -11.66 10.53
C CYS A 184 5.15 -12.52 9.95
N VAL A 185 4.87 -13.11 8.80
CA VAL A 185 5.85 -13.72 7.90
C VAL A 185 5.59 -13.18 6.48
N PHE A 186 6.65 -12.71 5.82
CA PHE A 186 6.61 -12.21 4.45
C PHE A 186 7.54 -13.07 3.57
N PRO A 187 7.06 -14.20 3.05
CA PRO A 187 7.93 -15.18 2.38
C PRO A 187 8.60 -14.64 1.12
N LEU A 188 8.03 -13.61 0.48
CA LEU A 188 8.50 -13.11 -0.82
C LEU A 188 9.45 -11.91 -0.73
N GLY A 189 9.69 -11.37 0.47
CA GLY A 189 10.56 -10.21 0.66
C GLY A 189 12.02 -10.42 0.23
N TRP A 190 12.41 -11.66 -0.03
CA TRP A 190 13.78 -12.11 -0.30
C TRP A 190 14.04 -12.49 -1.76
N PHE A 191 13.05 -12.32 -2.63
CA PHE A 191 13.14 -12.70 -4.03
C PHE A 191 12.72 -11.55 -4.93
N ASP A 192 13.33 -11.47 -6.10
CA ASP A 192 12.84 -10.60 -7.16
C ASP A 192 11.59 -11.17 -7.84
N LYS A 193 10.82 -10.30 -8.50
CA LYS A 193 9.59 -10.73 -9.15
C LYS A 193 9.80 -11.77 -10.24
N GLY A 194 10.93 -11.71 -10.93
CA GLY A 194 11.31 -12.68 -11.97
C GLY A 194 11.49 -14.07 -11.37
N GLN A 195 12.25 -14.17 -10.27
CA GLN A 195 12.42 -15.40 -9.49
C GLN A 195 11.08 -15.95 -9.01
N VAL A 196 10.20 -15.10 -8.46
CA VAL A 196 8.86 -15.51 -8.02
C VAL A 196 8.04 -16.11 -9.16
N ARG A 197 8.04 -15.47 -10.34
CA ARG A 197 7.31 -15.99 -11.51
C ARG A 197 7.91 -17.28 -12.05
N ALA A 198 9.24 -17.37 -12.13
CA ALA A 198 9.93 -18.57 -12.58
C ALA A 198 9.68 -19.76 -11.64
N ALA A 199 9.75 -19.53 -10.33
CA ALA A 199 9.45 -20.53 -9.31
C ALA A 199 7.99 -21.00 -9.37
N ALA A 200 7.05 -20.06 -9.52
CA ALA A 200 5.64 -20.40 -9.67
C ALA A 200 5.38 -21.23 -10.95
N ALA A 201 6.06 -20.91 -12.05
CA ALA A 201 5.97 -21.69 -13.29
C ALA A 201 6.56 -23.10 -13.14
N ALA A 202 7.73 -23.23 -12.49
CA ALA A 202 8.38 -24.52 -12.22
C ALA A 202 7.52 -25.44 -11.35
N LEU A 203 6.76 -24.86 -10.41
CA LEU A 203 5.79 -25.57 -9.58
C LEU A 203 4.46 -25.83 -10.29
N GLY A 204 4.29 -25.40 -11.55
CA GLY A 204 3.03 -25.56 -12.29
C GLY A 204 1.87 -24.84 -11.63
N LEU A 205 2.09 -23.65 -11.05
CA LEU A 205 1.02 -22.83 -10.47
C LEU A 205 0.32 -22.05 -11.60
N GLU A 206 -0.99 -22.23 -11.74
CA GLU A 206 -1.80 -21.55 -12.78
C GLU A 206 -1.64 -20.01 -12.73
N ALA A 207 -1.49 -19.48 -11.52
CA ALA A 207 -1.33 -18.05 -11.29
C ALA A 207 -0.04 -17.45 -11.91
N ALA A 208 0.96 -18.26 -12.26
CA ALA A 208 2.23 -17.79 -12.85
C ALA A 208 2.03 -16.98 -14.13
N ARG A 209 0.96 -17.26 -14.88
CA ARG A 209 0.64 -16.57 -16.15
C ARG A 209 -0.27 -15.35 -15.96
N ARG A 210 -0.78 -15.12 -14.74
CA ARG A 210 -1.68 -13.98 -14.48
C ARG A 210 -0.87 -12.67 -14.40
N PRO A 211 -1.41 -11.55 -14.91
CA PRO A 211 -0.82 -10.23 -14.69
C PRO A 211 -0.86 -9.87 -13.20
N ASP A 212 0.09 -9.03 -12.78
CA ASP A 212 0.07 -8.48 -11.42
C ASP A 212 -1.14 -7.55 -11.25
N SER A 213 -1.73 -7.53 -10.05
CA SER A 213 -2.66 -6.47 -9.67
C SER A 213 -1.87 -5.16 -9.52
N GLN A 214 -2.02 -4.26 -10.49
CA GLN A 214 -1.33 -2.96 -10.51
C GLN A 214 -2.20 -1.83 -9.95
N GLU A 215 -3.53 -2.01 -9.96
CA GLU A 215 -4.50 -0.98 -9.59
C GLU A 215 -5.04 -1.13 -8.16
N ILE A 216 -5.68 -0.08 -7.65
CA ILE A 216 -6.42 -0.11 -6.39
C ILE A 216 -7.48 -1.22 -6.49
N CYS A 217 -7.56 -2.10 -5.47
CA CYS A 217 -8.33 -3.34 -5.60
C CYS A 217 -9.83 -3.16 -5.86
N PHE A 218 -10.40 -2.02 -5.49
CA PHE A 218 -11.81 -1.66 -5.76
C PHE A 218 -11.98 -0.69 -6.94
N ILE A 219 -10.90 -0.41 -7.69
CA ILE A 219 -10.89 0.44 -8.90
C ILE A 219 -10.12 -0.29 -10.01
N PRO A 220 -10.65 -1.43 -10.51
CA PRO A 220 -9.88 -2.35 -11.36
C PRO A 220 -9.47 -1.75 -12.72
N ASP A 221 -10.25 -0.78 -13.22
CA ASP A 221 -10.04 -0.17 -14.54
C ASP A 221 -9.34 1.20 -14.44
N GLY A 222 -8.87 1.58 -13.25
CA GLY A 222 -8.23 2.87 -12.98
C GLY A 222 -9.19 4.07 -12.96
N ASP A 223 -10.40 3.93 -13.49
CA ASP A 223 -11.44 4.96 -13.41
C ASP A 223 -12.17 4.91 -12.08
N ARG A 224 -11.89 5.91 -11.24
CA ARG A 224 -12.49 6.10 -9.92
C ARG A 224 -13.76 6.93 -9.94
N ALA A 225 -14.15 7.50 -11.08
CA ALA A 225 -15.24 8.48 -11.16
C ALA A 225 -16.59 7.92 -10.67
N PHE A 226 -16.81 6.62 -10.82
CA PHE A 226 -18.02 5.95 -10.32
C PHE A 226 -18.20 6.07 -8.81
N LEU A 227 -17.10 6.18 -8.03
CA LEU A 227 -17.16 6.35 -6.57
C LEU A 227 -17.70 7.74 -6.15
N PHE A 228 -17.81 8.65 -7.11
CA PHE A 228 -18.23 10.04 -6.91
C PHE A 228 -19.59 10.33 -7.54
N GLU A 229 -20.32 9.31 -7.99
CA GLU A 229 -21.70 9.47 -8.46
C GLU A 229 -22.60 10.00 -7.33
N GLY A 230 -23.43 11.00 -7.64
CA GLY A 230 -24.22 11.72 -6.63
C GLY A 230 -23.40 12.62 -5.70
N THR A 231 -22.09 12.76 -5.92
CA THR A 231 -21.24 13.73 -5.24
C THR A 231 -20.85 14.86 -6.21
N GLY A 232 -20.67 16.09 -5.72
CA GLY A 232 -20.22 17.23 -6.54
C GLY A 232 -18.83 17.03 -7.18
N GLY A 233 -18.11 15.95 -6.85
CA GLY A 233 -16.75 15.67 -7.37
C GLY A 233 -16.66 15.47 -8.89
N ARG A 234 -17.78 15.29 -9.59
CA ARG A 234 -17.86 15.16 -11.06
C ARG A 234 -18.26 16.45 -11.78
N GLU A 235 -18.51 17.53 -11.06
CA GLU A 235 -18.96 18.79 -11.64
C GLU A 235 -17.81 19.51 -12.37
N PRO A 236 -17.96 19.86 -13.67
CA PRO A 236 -16.94 20.60 -14.40
C PRO A 236 -16.67 21.98 -13.79
N GLY A 237 -15.41 22.37 -13.76
CA GLY A 237 -14.95 23.65 -13.21
C GLY A 237 -13.77 24.21 -13.98
N ASP A 238 -13.17 25.27 -13.47
CA ASP A 238 -12.11 26.00 -14.16
C ASP A 238 -10.73 25.46 -13.78
N ILE A 239 -9.87 25.32 -14.80
CA ILE A 239 -8.43 25.16 -14.58
C ILE A 239 -7.82 26.54 -14.63
N VAL A 240 -7.13 26.95 -13.57
CA VAL A 240 -6.51 28.28 -13.45
C VAL A 240 -5.02 28.17 -13.13
N ASP A 241 -4.25 29.22 -13.41
CA ASP A 241 -2.90 29.38 -12.88
C ASP A 241 -2.92 29.98 -11.45
N ARG A 242 -1.74 30.15 -10.84
CA ARG A 242 -1.61 30.79 -9.51
C ARG A 242 -2.09 32.24 -9.46
N ALA A 243 -2.14 32.94 -10.59
CA ALA A 243 -2.68 34.30 -10.68
C ALA A 243 -4.21 34.33 -10.84
N GLY A 244 -4.85 33.15 -10.92
CA GLY A 244 -6.29 33.01 -11.12
C GLY A 244 -6.73 33.16 -12.58
N ARG A 245 -5.80 33.19 -13.54
CA ARG A 245 -6.15 33.25 -14.96
C ARG A 245 -6.67 31.89 -15.40
N VAL A 246 -7.84 31.88 -16.04
CA VAL A 246 -8.42 30.66 -16.62
C VAL A 246 -7.59 30.16 -17.80
N LEU A 247 -7.16 28.91 -17.72
CA LEU A 247 -6.38 28.19 -18.72
C LEU A 247 -7.23 27.18 -19.51
N GLY A 248 -8.33 26.72 -18.93
CA GLY A 248 -9.21 25.70 -19.52
C GLY A 248 -10.28 25.24 -18.54
N ARG A 249 -10.91 24.09 -18.83
CA ARG A 249 -11.92 23.49 -17.94
C ARG A 249 -11.60 22.03 -17.65
N HIS A 250 -11.85 21.61 -16.41
CA HIS A 250 -11.69 20.22 -15.98
C HIS A 250 -13.05 19.50 -15.98
N ARG A 251 -13.03 18.16 -16.04
CA ARG A 251 -14.24 17.32 -16.08
C ARG A 251 -14.82 16.95 -14.71
N GLY A 252 -14.48 17.72 -13.68
CA GLY A 252 -14.66 17.36 -12.26
C GLY A 252 -13.35 16.95 -11.56
N LEU A 253 -13.16 17.46 -10.34
CA LEU A 253 -11.90 17.31 -9.59
C LEU A 253 -11.55 15.85 -9.28
N ALA A 254 -12.57 14.97 -9.19
CA ALA A 254 -12.37 13.54 -8.95
C ALA A 254 -11.47 12.86 -9.99
N HIS A 255 -11.33 13.41 -11.20
CA HIS A 255 -10.48 12.88 -12.27
C HIS A 255 -9.00 13.27 -12.15
N TYR A 256 -8.65 14.13 -11.20
CA TYR A 256 -7.33 14.73 -11.09
C TYR A 256 -6.63 14.38 -9.77
N THR A 257 -5.33 14.61 -9.73
CA THR A 257 -4.46 14.31 -8.59
C THR A 257 -3.29 15.27 -8.64
N VAL A 258 -2.81 15.75 -7.49
CA VAL A 258 -1.64 16.64 -7.43
C VAL A 258 -0.43 15.96 -8.08
N GLY A 259 0.30 16.72 -8.90
CA GLY A 259 1.42 16.24 -9.71
C GLY A 259 1.01 15.56 -11.03
N GLN A 260 -0.29 15.44 -11.33
CA GLN A 260 -0.76 14.89 -12.61
C GLN A 260 -0.42 15.84 -13.77
N ARG A 261 0.17 15.30 -14.83
CA ARG A 261 0.45 16.00 -16.10
C ARG A 261 -0.60 15.73 -17.19
N ARG A 262 -0.98 14.46 -17.35
CA ARG A 262 -1.83 14.01 -18.46
C ARG A 262 -3.31 14.31 -18.18
N GLY A 263 -4.09 14.53 -19.23
CA GLY A 263 -5.55 14.70 -19.11
C GLY A 263 -6.03 16.10 -18.73
N LEU A 264 -5.13 17.10 -18.66
CA LEU A 264 -5.48 18.50 -18.44
C LEU A 264 -6.16 19.13 -19.66
N GLY A 265 -5.80 18.72 -20.88
CA GLY A 265 -6.41 19.23 -22.12
C GLY A 265 -6.10 20.70 -22.43
N ILE A 266 -5.01 21.24 -21.86
CA ILE A 266 -4.58 22.63 -22.04
C ILE A 266 -3.41 22.68 -23.02
N ALA A 267 -3.51 23.56 -24.02
CA ALA A 267 -2.38 23.92 -24.87
C ALA A 267 -1.58 25.04 -24.18
N ALA A 268 -0.34 24.74 -23.80
CA ALA A 268 0.57 25.70 -23.17
C ALA A 268 1.98 25.55 -23.77
N PRO A 269 2.82 26.62 -23.73
CA PRO A 269 4.19 26.57 -24.24
C PRO A 269 5.06 25.52 -23.55
N GLU A 270 4.77 25.25 -22.27
CA GLU A 270 5.43 24.21 -21.48
C GLU A 270 4.40 23.26 -20.83
N PRO A 271 4.80 22.02 -20.47
CA PRO A 271 3.89 21.09 -19.82
C PRO A 271 3.42 21.58 -18.45
N LEU A 272 2.11 21.65 -18.26
CA LEU A 272 1.49 21.99 -16.98
C LEU A 272 1.22 20.74 -16.13
N TYR A 273 1.21 20.96 -14.82
CA TYR A 273 0.95 19.96 -13.81
C TYR A 273 -0.09 20.47 -12.83
N VAL A 274 -0.93 19.57 -12.30
CA VAL A 274 -1.85 19.89 -11.19
C VAL A 274 -1.03 20.24 -9.95
N LEU A 275 -1.12 21.49 -9.48
CA LEU A 275 -0.46 21.97 -8.26
C LEU A 275 -1.34 21.73 -7.03
N SER A 276 -2.64 22.03 -7.14
CA SER A 276 -3.63 21.81 -6.07
C SER A 276 -5.03 21.64 -6.67
N LEU A 277 -5.93 21.10 -5.86
CA LEU A 277 -7.36 20.98 -6.14
C LEU A 277 -8.10 21.77 -5.06
N GLU A 278 -9.03 22.63 -5.45
CA GLU A 278 -9.79 23.51 -4.56
C GLU A 278 -11.29 23.18 -4.69
N PRO A 279 -11.82 22.21 -3.91
CA PRO A 279 -13.22 21.81 -4.00
C PRO A 279 -14.20 22.94 -3.67
N GLU A 280 -13.86 23.82 -2.72
CA GLU A 280 -14.73 24.91 -2.26
C GLU A 280 -15.01 25.92 -3.38
N SER A 281 -14.04 26.14 -4.25
CA SER A 281 -14.13 27.06 -5.39
C SER A 281 -14.39 26.32 -6.72
N ASN A 282 -14.43 24.98 -6.69
CA ASN A 282 -14.43 24.06 -7.83
C ASN A 282 -13.37 24.43 -8.89
N ARG A 283 -12.11 24.59 -8.44
CA ARG A 283 -10.96 24.92 -9.31
C ARG A 283 -9.86 23.89 -9.22
N LEU A 284 -9.16 23.75 -10.34
CA LEU A 284 -7.89 23.05 -10.43
C LEU A 284 -6.79 24.07 -10.69
N ILE A 285 -5.77 24.11 -9.84
CA ILE A 285 -4.62 24.97 -10.05
C ILE A 285 -3.57 24.21 -10.85
N ALA A 286 -3.14 24.77 -11.97
CA ALA A 286 -2.11 24.19 -12.83
C ALA A 286 -0.93 25.14 -13.01
N GLY A 287 0.27 24.58 -13.08
CA GLY A 287 1.49 25.37 -13.26
C GLY A 287 2.67 24.53 -13.75
N ALA A 288 3.84 25.17 -13.79
CA ALA A 288 5.07 24.58 -14.26
C ALA A 288 5.60 23.53 -13.28
N ARG A 289 6.48 22.66 -13.79
CA ARG A 289 7.01 21.52 -13.00
C ARG A 289 7.76 21.93 -11.73
N HIS A 290 8.48 23.05 -11.77
CA HIS A 290 9.29 23.51 -10.64
C HIS A 290 8.42 24.04 -9.48
N GLU A 291 7.16 24.40 -9.75
CA GLU A 291 6.22 24.84 -8.73
C GLU A 291 5.65 23.69 -7.87
N LEU A 292 6.04 22.45 -8.18
CA LEU A 292 5.78 21.25 -7.36
C LEU A 292 6.92 20.93 -6.39
N ASP A 293 8.01 21.72 -6.40
CA ASP A 293 9.15 21.50 -5.52
C ASP A 293 8.74 21.82 -4.08
N VAL A 294 8.84 20.82 -3.20
CA VAL A 294 8.46 20.89 -1.80
C VAL A 294 9.68 20.58 -0.94
N PHE A 295 9.92 21.41 0.07
CA PHE A 295 11.04 21.25 1.00
C PHE A 295 10.57 20.89 2.40
N GLU A 296 9.38 21.34 2.81
CA GLU A 296 8.83 21.06 4.12
C GLU A 296 7.49 20.34 3.99
N ILE A 297 7.32 19.29 4.80
CA ILE A 297 6.15 18.43 4.77
C ILE A 297 5.67 18.25 6.20
N THR A 298 4.41 18.63 6.45
CA THR A 298 3.74 18.34 7.71
C THR A 298 2.79 17.17 7.53
N CYS A 299 2.85 16.22 8.45
CA CYS A 299 2.08 15.00 8.44
C CYS A 299 1.37 14.77 9.77
N ASP A 300 0.25 14.05 9.74
CA ASP A 300 -0.49 13.63 10.92
C ASP A 300 -0.62 12.11 11.04
N GLY A 301 -1.06 11.66 12.21
CA GLY A 301 -1.33 10.24 12.47
C GLY A 301 -0.08 9.37 12.38
N PHE A 302 1.07 9.87 12.86
CA PHE A 302 2.33 9.13 12.83
C PHE A 302 2.21 7.74 13.43
N ARG A 303 2.69 6.74 12.70
CA ARG A 303 2.82 5.35 13.14
C ARG A 303 4.22 4.85 12.82
N SER A 304 4.77 4.06 13.72
CA SER A 304 6.06 3.42 13.55
C SER A 304 5.92 1.92 13.80
N PRO A 305 6.60 1.07 13.01
CA PRO A 305 6.74 -0.32 13.37
C PRO A 305 7.55 -0.46 14.65
N SER A 306 8.54 0.40 14.92
CA SER A 306 9.38 0.35 16.11
C SER A 306 8.86 1.29 17.21
N PRO A 307 8.51 0.78 18.41
CA PRO A 307 7.94 1.59 19.50
C PRO A 307 8.98 2.54 20.10
N SER A 308 10.27 2.25 19.89
CA SER A 308 11.39 3.07 20.34
C SER A 308 11.67 4.29 19.44
N PHE A 309 10.87 4.55 18.41
CA PHE A 309 11.00 5.78 17.62
C PHE A 309 10.78 7.01 18.51
N PRO A 310 11.75 7.95 18.61
CA PRO A 310 11.72 8.97 19.64
C PRO A 310 10.65 10.05 19.37
N GLU A 311 10.06 10.56 20.47
CA GLU A 311 9.37 11.86 20.47
C GLU A 311 10.42 12.99 20.46
N GLY A 312 10.06 14.14 19.89
CA GLY A 312 10.98 15.25 19.69
C GLY A 312 11.61 15.23 18.29
N GLY A 313 12.74 15.91 18.14
CA GLY A 313 13.49 15.94 16.88
C GLY A 313 14.82 15.23 17.05
N ALA A 314 15.16 14.35 16.12
CA ALA A 314 16.52 13.87 15.96
C ALA A 314 17.14 14.55 14.73
N GLY A 315 18.03 15.51 14.98
CA GLY A 315 19.14 15.72 14.06
C GLY A 315 20.09 14.53 14.23
N ALA A 316 20.12 13.60 13.27
CA ALA A 316 21.17 12.58 13.14
C ALA A 316 21.41 11.62 14.34
N ALA A 317 20.38 11.23 15.10
CA ALA A 317 20.56 10.26 16.20
C ALA A 317 20.73 8.80 15.75
N ASP A 318 20.43 8.49 14.48
CA ASP A 318 20.87 7.25 13.83
C ASP A 318 22.14 7.58 13.02
N ALA A 319 23.19 6.77 13.15
CA ALA A 319 24.43 6.93 12.37
C ALA A 319 24.21 6.80 10.84
N SER A 320 23.00 6.42 10.41
CA SER A 320 22.60 6.27 9.02
C SER A 320 21.78 7.47 8.54
N PRO A 321 22.05 8.01 7.33
CA PRO A 321 21.23 9.03 6.71
C PRO A 321 19.76 8.59 6.60
N VAL A 322 18.85 9.49 6.97
CA VAL A 322 17.40 9.27 6.86
C VAL A 322 16.90 9.78 5.50
N GLU A 323 16.05 8.99 4.85
CA GLU A 323 15.35 9.38 3.63
C GLU A 323 13.83 9.36 3.83
N ALA A 324 13.14 10.31 3.21
CA ALA A 324 11.69 10.39 3.16
C ALA A 324 11.18 9.94 1.80
N GLN A 325 10.27 8.97 1.80
CA GLN A 325 9.54 8.53 0.62
C GLN A 325 8.10 9.06 0.70
N VAL A 326 7.74 9.96 -0.22
CA VAL A 326 6.44 10.68 -0.26
C VAL A 326 5.39 10.00 -1.16
N ARG A 327 5.81 8.98 -1.91
CA ARG A 327 4.96 8.18 -2.80
C ARG A 327 5.59 6.81 -3.04
N HIS A 328 4.75 5.79 -3.12
CA HIS A 328 5.20 4.45 -3.50
C HIS A 328 5.93 4.46 -4.86
N ARG A 329 7.05 3.73 -4.96
CA ARG A 329 7.99 3.67 -6.11
C ARG A 329 8.76 4.94 -6.43
N GLN A 330 8.53 6.05 -5.71
CA GLN A 330 9.43 7.19 -5.79
C GLN A 330 10.69 6.90 -4.97
N ARG A 331 11.85 7.31 -5.47
CA ARG A 331 13.10 7.28 -4.70
C ARG A 331 12.95 8.13 -3.43
N GLY A 332 13.52 7.67 -2.33
CA GLY A 332 13.63 8.46 -1.11
C GLY A 332 14.40 9.76 -1.36
N VAL A 333 13.99 10.81 -0.66
CA VAL A 333 14.67 12.12 -0.66
C VAL A 333 15.39 12.30 0.68
N PRO A 334 16.66 12.70 0.68
CA PRO A 334 17.40 12.91 1.93
C PRO A 334 16.69 13.91 2.85
N VAL A 335 16.58 13.54 4.12
CA VAL A 335 15.98 14.38 5.17
C VAL A 335 17.07 15.22 5.82
N ALA A 336 16.87 16.54 5.85
CA ALA A 336 17.75 17.47 6.56
C ALA A 336 17.45 17.43 8.05
N THR A 337 16.17 17.57 8.42
CA THR A 337 15.69 17.50 9.80
C THR A 337 14.29 16.90 9.83
N TRP A 338 13.93 16.34 10.97
CA TRP A 338 12.55 15.97 11.25
C TRP A 338 12.24 16.22 12.73
N SER A 339 10.96 16.44 13.03
CA SER A 339 10.48 16.51 14.40
C SER A 339 9.12 15.85 14.52
N ARG A 340 8.92 15.14 15.63
CA ARG A 340 7.67 14.49 16.00
C ARG A 340 7.18 15.06 17.32
N ARG A 341 5.94 15.56 17.34
CA ARG A 341 5.28 16.04 18.56
C ARG A 341 3.79 15.72 18.50
N GLY A 342 3.30 14.99 19.50
CA GLY A 342 1.86 14.74 19.65
C GLY A 342 1.22 14.09 18.41
N GLY A 343 1.93 13.14 17.78
CA GLY A 343 1.48 12.46 16.57
C GLY A 343 1.61 13.24 15.26
N THR A 344 2.05 14.50 15.32
CA THR A 344 2.43 15.30 14.14
C THR A 344 3.89 15.06 13.82
N LEU A 345 4.20 14.84 12.54
CA LEU A 345 5.55 14.71 12.01
C LEU A 345 5.81 15.85 11.02
N THR A 346 6.83 16.67 11.27
CA THR A 346 7.32 17.68 10.33
C THR A 346 8.67 17.24 9.81
N VAL A 347 8.86 17.28 8.49
CA VAL A 347 10.07 16.85 7.80
C VAL A 347 10.55 17.97 6.88
N THR A 348 11.83 18.34 7.03
CA THR A 348 12.52 19.24 6.10
C THR A 348 13.49 18.41 5.26
N LEU A 349 13.42 18.55 3.94
CA LEU A 349 14.21 17.79 2.98
C LEU A 349 15.48 18.55 2.58
N SER A 350 16.57 17.83 2.35
CA SER A 350 17.83 18.42 1.85
C SER A 350 17.78 18.75 0.36
N ALA A 351 16.80 18.21 -0.36
CA ALA A 351 16.53 18.44 -1.77
C ALA A 351 15.02 18.43 -2.01
N PRO A 352 14.49 19.12 -3.04
CA PRO A 352 13.05 19.19 -3.23
C PRO A 352 12.46 17.82 -3.59
N ALA A 353 11.37 17.45 -2.92
CA ALA A 353 10.48 16.40 -3.41
C ALA A 353 9.47 17.00 -4.39
N ARG A 354 9.03 16.19 -5.35
CA ARG A 354 7.99 16.55 -6.33
C ARG A 354 6.82 15.60 -6.22
N GLY A 355 5.62 16.11 -6.52
CA GLY A 355 4.40 15.31 -6.48
C GLY A 355 3.99 14.91 -5.06
N VAL A 356 4.35 15.75 -4.08
CA VAL A 356 3.94 15.59 -2.69
C VAL A 356 2.48 16.01 -2.58
N ALA A 357 1.58 15.03 -2.53
CA ALA A 357 0.15 15.29 -2.52
C ALA A 357 -0.40 15.11 -1.10
N PRO A 358 -1.08 16.12 -0.51
CA PRO A 358 -1.83 15.93 0.73
C PRO A 358 -2.80 14.74 0.61
N GLY A 359 -2.91 13.93 1.66
CA GLY A 359 -3.62 12.65 1.67
C GLY A 359 -2.76 11.42 1.33
N GLN A 360 -1.60 11.60 0.66
CA GLN A 360 -0.59 10.54 0.56
C GLN A 360 0.14 10.35 1.90
N PHE A 361 1.09 9.43 1.94
CA PHE A 361 1.89 9.15 3.12
C PHE A 361 3.35 9.52 2.88
N LEU A 362 4.00 10.05 3.90
CA LEU A 362 5.44 10.14 3.99
C LEU A 362 5.91 8.98 4.86
N VAL A 363 6.88 8.21 4.39
CA VAL A 363 7.52 7.13 5.14
C VAL A 363 9.02 7.40 5.25
N LEU A 364 9.54 7.37 6.47
CA LEU A 364 10.94 7.55 6.80
C LEU A 364 11.69 6.22 6.77
N TYR A 365 12.88 6.23 6.20
CA TYR A 365 13.77 5.08 6.07
C TYR A 365 15.19 5.41 6.54
N ALA A 366 15.85 4.44 7.16
CA ALA A 366 17.30 4.42 7.37
C ALA A 366 17.88 3.20 6.65
N GLY A 367 18.47 3.41 5.47
CA GLY A 367 18.77 2.33 4.53
C GLY A 367 17.50 1.53 4.18
N ASP A 368 17.50 0.23 4.46
CA ASP A 368 16.33 -0.63 4.25
C ASP A 368 15.32 -0.58 5.39
N ARG A 369 15.68 -0.05 6.56
CA ARG A 369 14.80 -0.06 7.74
C ARG A 369 13.71 1.00 7.61
N VAL A 370 12.46 0.59 7.78
CA VAL A 370 11.33 1.50 7.94
C VAL A 370 11.35 2.06 9.36
N LEU A 371 11.45 3.38 9.49
CA LEU A 371 11.42 4.07 10.78
C LEU A 371 9.99 4.43 11.19
N GLY A 372 9.11 4.67 10.23
CA GLY A 372 7.71 5.03 10.47
C GLY A 372 7.17 5.89 9.35
N GLY A 373 5.90 6.24 9.44
CA GLY A 373 5.25 7.09 8.45
C GLY A 373 4.00 7.75 8.98
N ALA A 374 3.57 8.76 8.24
CA ALA A 374 2.46 9.62 8.59
C ALA A 374 1.77 10.11 7.33
N ARG A 375 0.51 10.52 7.44
CA ARG A 375 -0.25 11.04 6.30
C ARG A 375 0.06 12.51 6.10
N ILE A 376 0.37 12.90 4.87
CA ILE A 376 0.73 14.27 4.49
C ILE A 376 -0.51 15.15 4.59
N VAL A 377 -0.43 16.23 5.36
CA VAL A 377 -1.55 17.19 5.53
C VAL A 377 -1.30 18.52 4.85
N SER A 378 -0.04 18.98 4.80
CA SER A 378 0.38 20.21 4.12
C SER A 378 1.85 20.15 3.68
N THR A 379 2.19 21.03 2.74
CA THR A 379 3.52 21.11 2.10
C THR A 379 3.90 22.57 1.88
N SER A 380 5.18 22.91 2.03
CA SER A 380 5.75 24.25 1.80
C SER A 380 7.10 24.22 1.07
#